data_AF-A0A816A665-F1
#
_entry.id   AF-A0A816A665-F1
#
_cell.length_a   1.000
_cell.length_b   1.000
_cell.length_c   1.000
_cell.angle_alpha   90.00
_cell.angle_beta   90.00
_cell.angle_gamma   90.00
#
_symmetry.space_group_name_H-M   'P 1'
#
loop_
_entity.id
_entity.type
_entity.pdbx_description
1 polymer ?
#
loop_
_entity_poly.entity_id
_entity_poly.type
_entity_poly.pdbx_seq_one_letter_code
_entity_poly.pdbx_strand_id
1 'polypeptide(L)'
;MGSALLSQWINIGHNEIPNGITTNDPRWIGRWWAGFLVSTSSLTILSFFLSTFPDKLPRDINQTEESIDVSQSTNSICALGQAATRRHTLPKITSPTQCTFLCRISKIKDIFTSVTDLLMNFTYLLIVLINSVESILVVSFTTFMVKYIESVFNLSSSLSSILTGSIVVPAAVLGTFTGGYLVRRFHMGILQCIKMILIACSISWFGLIALLFLKCRSTPIYQGDTYCSKSCHCSSHVYEPICYQEEITYLSPCHAGCTFVNGSDYSNCACLPIGRPVRSGSCQNICFTETFLFLSILFVVTFFQTLMATPQLIIILRSVQHELQSFGLGLENCIMKILAQIPAPILFGIIIDNQCLFWSQATCDRRGSCFIYNGERLPSTLFGTAIIIKAISFFLLIILLIVTIRRHKIPNDFSSRPPPHVPSTLPCQEQEDPLIVSTL
;
A
#
# COMPACT_ATOMS: atom_id res chain seq x y z
N MET A 1 4.88 6.71 17.28
CA MET A 1 6.03 7.65 17.35
C MET A 1 5.77 8.91 16.53
N GLY A 2 5.50 8.81 15.22
CA GLY A 2 5.23 10.00 14.38
C GLY A 2 4.07 10.89 14.89
N SER A 3 2.99 10.29 15.40
CA SER A 3 1.85 11.03 15.94
C SER A 3 2.13 11.83 17.23
N ALA A 4 3.01 11.33 18.12
CA ALA A 4 3.43 12.04 19.33
C ALA A 4 4.34 13.24 19.01
N LEU A 5 5.00 13.23 17.86
CA LEU A 5 5.80 14.35 17.38
C LEU A 5 4.89 15.45 16.77
N LEU A 6 3.71 15.08 16.26
CA LEU A 6 2.72 16.03 15.75
C LEU A 6 2.01 16.84 16.86
N SER A 7 2.02 16.37 18.11
CA SER A 7 1.51 17.16 19.25
C SER A 7 2.50 18.18 19.79
N GLN A 8 3.72 18.25 19.23
CA GLN A 8 4.71 19.28 19.53
C GLN A 8 4.77 20.32 18.41
N TRP A 9 4.91 21.60 18.78
CA TRP A 9 4.99 22.71 17.83
C TRP A 9 6.20 22.59 16.90
N ILE A 10 6.04 22.97 15.63
CA ILE A 10 7.03 22.81 14.56
C ILE A 10 8.45 23.32 14.92
N ASN A 11 8.56 24.44 15.63
CA ASN A 11 9.84 25.06 15.97
C ASN A 11 10.48 24.44 17.23
N ILE A 12 11.81 24.31 17.22
CA ILE A 12 12.60 23.85 18.37
C ILE A 12 13.15 25.10 19.07
N GLY A 13 12.86 25.27 20.37
CA GLY A 13 13.52 26.30 21.19
C GLY A 13 12.93 27.73 21.12
N HIS A 14 11.82 27.96 20.43
CA HIS A 14 11.00 29.16 20.64
C HIS A 14 9.81 28.80 21.53
N ASN A 15 9.80 29.36 22.76
CA ASN A 15 8.74 29.17 23.74
C ASN A 15 7.45 29.94 23.39
N GLU A 16 7.44 30.68 22.30
CA GLU A 16 6.27 31.40 21.81
C GLU A 16 5.46 30.48 20.89
N ILE A 17 4.72 29.55 21.50
CA ILE A 17 3.44 29.16 20.90
C ILE A 17 2.65 30.47 20.84
N PRO A 18 2.19 30.94 19.66
CA PRO A 18 1.38 32.15 19.60
C PRO A 18 0.20 31.99 20.58
N ASN A 19 -0.02 33.00 21.42
CA ASN A 19 -0.96 32.93 22.55
C ASN A 19 -2.30 32.31 22.12
N GLY A 20 -2.72 31.24 22.79
CA GLY A 20 -4.04 30.61 22.59
C GLY A 20 -4.11 29.50 21.52
N ILE A 21 -3.03 29.18 20.80
CA ILE A 21 -3.05 28.06 19.84
C ILE A 21 -2.91 26.73 20.58
N THR A 22 -3.94 25.89 20.47
CA THR A 22 -3.96 24.51 21.01
C THR A 22 -3.80 23.50 19.87
N THR A 23 -3.55 22.23 20.21
CA THR A 23 -3.44 21.13 19.22
C THR A 23 -4.70 20.88 18.37
N ASN A 24 -5.81 21.55 18.71
CA ASN A 24 -7.10 21.44 18.04
C ASN A 24 -7.37 22.63 17.11
N ASP A 25 -6.52 23.66 17.15
CA ASP A 25 -6.64 24.83 16.28
C ASP A 25 -6.15 24.46 14.86
N PRO A 26 -6.88 24.81 13.78
CA PRO A 26 -6.44 24.58 12.40
C PRO A 26 -5.09 25.21 12.05
N ARG A 27 -4.62 26.19 12.84
CA ARG A 27 -3.29 26.80 12.69
C ARG A 27 -2.16 25.93 13.27
N TRP A 28 -2.49 24.85 13.98
CA TRP A 28 -1.49 23.97 14.59
C TRP A 28 -0.72 23.17 13.54
N ILE A 29 0.60 23.41 13.46
CA ILE A 29 1.51 22.62 12.63
C ILE A 29 2.46 21.86 13.56
N GLY A 30 2.26 20.54 13.62
CA GLY A 30 3.13 19.64 14.37
C GLY A 30 4.52 19.47 13.75
N ARG A 31 5.47 18.90 14.51
CA ARG A 31 6.82 18.56 14.01
C ARG A 31 6.80 17.40 13.02
N TRP A 32 6.30 17.65 11.82
CA TRP A 32 6.18 16.65 10.74
C TRP A 32 7.53 16.07 10.31
N TRP A 33 8.61 16.86 10.37
CA TRP A 33 9.96 16.45 9.96
C TRP A 33 10.65 15.49 10.95
N ALA A 34 10.31 15.57 12.24
CA ALA A 34 11.01 14.84 13.29
C ALA A 34 10.83 13.31 13.16
N GLY A 35 9.72 12.86 12.58
CA GLY A 35 9.47 11.44 12.32
C GLY A 35 10.51 10.80 11.39
N PHE A 36 11.03 11.55 10.41
CA PHE A 36 12.05 11.05 9.49
C PHE A 36 13.38 10.80 10.20
N LEU A 37 13.79 11.68 11.13
CA LEU A 37 15.02 11.49 11.89
C LEU A 37 14.98 10.23 12.75
N VAL A 38 13.86 10.00 13.45
CA VAL A 38 13.66 8.80 14.26
C VAL A 38 13.65 7.54 13.40
N SER A 39 12.96 7.59 12.25
CA SER A 39 12.87 6.46 11.33
C SER A 39 14.24 6.12 10.71
N THR A 40 14.99 7.11 10.25
CA THR A 40 16.35 6.92 9.72
C THR A 40 17.31 6.40 10.79
N SER A 41 17.23 6.90 12.01
CA SER A 41 18.04 6.40 13.13
C SER A 41 17.71 4.93 13.44
N SER A 42 16.43 4.56 13.43
CA SER A 42 16.00 3.18 13.66
C SER A 42 16.46 2.23 12.54
N LEU A 43 16.35 2.67 11.28
CA LEU A 43 16.76 1.88 10.12
C LEU A 43 18.27 1.74 10.00
N THR A 44 19.05 2.75 10.37
CA THR A 44 20.52 2.67 10.40
C THR A 44 21.01 1.68 11.45
N ILE A 45 20.39 1.69 12.64
CA ILE A 45 20.66 0.68 13.68
C ILE A 45 20.32 -0.72 13.16
N LEU A 46 19.15 -0.92 12.55
CA LEU A 46 18.77 -2.22 11.98
C LEU A 46 19.73 -2.67 10.86
N SER A 47 20.12 -1.75 9.99
CA SER A 47 21.08 -2.01 8.92
C SER A 47 22.44 -2.45 9.46
N PHE A 48 22.90 -1.85 10.56
CA PHE A 48 24.12 -2.27 11.23
C PHE A 48 23.99 -3.72 11.73
N PHE A 49 22.89 -4.08 12.40
CA PHE A 49 22.68 -5.47 12.81
C PHE A 49 22.59 -6.42 11.61
N LEU A 50 21.92 -6.03 10.53
CA LEU A 50 21.83 -6.84 9.32
C LEU A 50 23.19 -7.03 8.63
N SER A 51 24.11 -6.07 8.71
CA SER A 51 25.46 -6.21 8.18
C SER A 51 26.34 -7.22 8.94
N THR A 52 25.92 -7.67 10.12
CA THR A 52 26.63 -8.74 10.86
C THR A 52 26.28 -10.14 10.37
N PHE A 53 25.29 -10.29 9.48
CA PHE A 53 24.99 -11.58 8.87
C PHE A 53 26.10 -11.98 7.89
N PRO A 54 26.53 -13.25 7.89
CA PRO A 54 27.56 -13.73 6.97
C PRO A 54 27.07 -13.65 5.52
N ASP A 55 27.97 -13.27 4.60
CA ASP A 55 27.69 -13.13 3.17
C ASP A 55 27.15 -14.40 2.50
N LYS A 56 27.34 -15.56 3.15
CA LYS A 56 26.88 -16.87 2.67
C LYS A 56 26.20 -17.61 3.80
N LEU A 57 24.91 -17.89 3.64
CA LEU A 57 24.24 -18.87 4.48
C LEU A 57 24.81 -20.26 4.12
N PRO A 58 25.06 -21.13 5.12
CA PRO A 58 25.43 -22.52 4.84
C PRO A 58 24.32 -23.16 4.01
N ARG A 59 24.65 -23.58 2.78
CA ARG A 59 23.76 -24.36 1.92
C ARG A 59 23.68 -25.78 2.46
N ASP A 60 22.47 -26.32 2.58
CA ASP A 60 22.27 -27.75 2.80
C ASP A 60 22.90 -28.54 1.65
N ILE A 61 23.86 -29.41 1.99
CA ILE A 61 24.73 -30.19 1.08
C ILE A 61 23.93 -31.26 0.29
N ASN A 62 22.64 -31.43 0.60
CA ASN A 62 21.80 -32.46 -0.03
C ASN A 62 21.10 -32.02 -1.34
N GLN A 63 21.24 -30.76 -1.76
CA GLN A 63 20.69 -30.27 -3.05
C GLN A 63 21.72 -30.24 -4.19
N THR A 64 22.88 -30.86 -3.99
CA THR A 64 24.07 -30.62 -4.80
C THR A 64 24.15 -31.49 -6.07
N GLU A 65 23.24 -32.42 -6.32
CA GLU A 65 23.29 -33.22 -7.56
C GLU A 65 22.46 -32.66 -8.73
N GLU A 66 21.46 -31.80 -8.50
CA GLU A 66 20.66 -31.23 -9.61
C GLU A 66 21.08 -29.82 -10.06
N SER A 67 21.81 -29.06 -9.23
CA SER A 67 22.12 -27.64 -9.53
C SER A 67 23.53 -27.38 -10.09
N ILE A 68 24.38 -28.40 -10.17
CA ILE A 68 25.75 -28.27 -10.72
C ILE A 68 25.75 -28.20 -12.26
N ASP A 69 24.76 -28.77 -12.96
CA ASP A 69 24.74 -28.74 -14.43
C ASP A 69 24.36 -27.39 -15.05
N VAL A 70 23.77 -26.46 -14.29
CA VAL A 70 23.32 -25.16 -14.83
C VAL A 70 24.39 -24.06 -14.69
N SER A 71 25.41 -24.25 -13.85
CA SER A 71 26.45 -23.23 -13.59
C SER A 71 27.80 -23.47 -14.29
N GLN A 72 28.00 -24.62 -14.95
CA GLN A 72 29.17 -24.87 -15.81
C GLN A 72 28.93 -24.56 -17.30
N SER A 73 27.69 -24.33 -17.73
CA SER A 73 27.39 -23.98 -19.14
C SER A 73 27.63 -22.51 -19.49
N THR A 74 27.78 -21.61 -18.51
CA THR A 74 27.98 -20.17 -18.80
C THR A 74 29.44 -19.73 -18.92
N ASN A 75 30.40 -20.57 -18.51
CA ASN A 75 31.84 -20.32 -18.74
C ASN A 75 32.47 -21.24 -19.80
N SER A 76 31.72 -22.21 -20.36
CA SER A 76 32.23 -23.16 -21.36
C SER A 76 31.75 -22.92 -22.80
N ILE A 77 30.80 -22.01 -23.03
CA ILE A 77 30.34 -21.65 -24.40
C ILE A 77 31.41 -20.89 -25.21
N CYS A 78 32.47 -20.38 -24.58
CA CYS A 78 33.61 -19.79 -25.30
C CYS A 78 34.82 -20.73 -25.51
N ALA A 79 34.83 -21.93 -24.91
CA ALA A 79 35.98 -22.84 -25.01
C ALA A 79 35.78 -24.01 -26.00
N LEU A 80 34.52 -24.33 -26.36
CA LEU A 80 34.22 -25.47 -27.26
C LEU A 80 34.18 -25.13 -28.76
N GLY A 81 34.68 -23.96 -29.17
CA GLY A 81 34.73 -23.54 -30.57
C GLY A 81 36.01 -23.90 -31.33
N GLN A 82 37.00 -24.55 -30.71
CA GLN A 82 38.34 -24.71 -31.32
C GLN A 82 38.73 -26.12 -31.77
N ALA A 83 37.87 -27.14 -31.68
CA ALA A 83 38.27 -28.51 -32.07
C ALA A 83 37.52 -29.15 -33.25
N ALA A 84 36.50 -28.50 -33.83
CA ALA A 84 35.81 -29.05 -34.99
C ALA A 84 35.30 -27.94 -35.90
N THR A 85 36.00 -27.69 -37.01
CA THR A 85 35.47 -27.71 -38.39
C THR A 85 36.53 -27.16 -39.34
N ARG A 86 37.14 -28.08 -40.10
CA ARG A 86 37.88 -27.80 -41.33
C ARG A 86 36.88 -27.22 -42.35
N ARG A 87 37.30 -26.16 -43.06
CA ARG A 87 36.70 -25.58 -44.28
C ARG A 87 35.37 -24.85 -44.10
N HIS A 88 35.42 -23.52 -43.97
CA HIS A 88 35.01 -22.55 -45.00
C HIS A 88 35.26 -21.13 -44.47
N THR A 89 35.79 -20.28 -45.34
CA THR A 89 36.20 -18.89 -45.14
C THR A 89 35.09 -17.97 -44.62
N LEU A 90 35.30 -17.33 -43.46
CA LEU A 90 34.69 -16.03 -43.08
C LEU A 90 35.64 -15.30 -42.09
N PRO A 91 35.65 -13.95 -42.05
CA PRO A 91 36.84 -13.16 -41.70
C PRO A 91 37.08 -12.98 -40.20
N LYS A 92 38.34 -12.71 -39.87
CA LYS A 92 38.85 -12.29 -38.55
C LYS A 92 38.02 -11.13 -37.98
N ILE A 93 37.44 -11.32 -36.78
CA ILE A 93 36.97 -10.20 -35.96
C ILE A 93 37.92 -10.05 -34.78
N THR A 94 38.61 -8.92 -34.79
CA THR A 94 39.51 -8.41 -33.77
C THR A 94 38.71 -7.52 -32.81
N SER A 95 38.70 -7.85 -31.51
CA SER A 95 38.59 -6.96 -30.33
C SER A 95 37.55 -7.42 -29.26
N PRO A 96 37.93 -7.41 -27.95
CA PRO A 96 37.12 -7.91 -26.83
C PRO A 96 35.97 -6.99 -26.39
N THR A 97 35.84 -5.79 -26.95
CA THR A 97 34.82 -4.78 -26.57
C THR A 97 33.48 -4.97 -27.29
N GLN A 98 33.45 -5.66 -28.43
CA GLN A 98 32.23 -5.87 -29.22
C GLN A 98 31.37 -7.05 -28.70
N CYS A 99 32.00 -8.04 -28.04
CA CYS A 99 31.30 -9.15 -27.39
C CYS A 99 30.44 -8.71 -26.19
N THR A 100 30.87 -7.69 -25.42
CA THR A 100 30.13 -7.15 -24.28
C THR A 100 28.83 -6.43 -24.68
N PHE A 101 28.82 -5.72 -25.81
CA PHE A 101 27.64 -4.99 -26.28
C PHE A 101 26.59 -5.92 -26.91
N LEU A 102 27.03 -6.88 -27.73
CA LEU A 102 26.14 -7.90 -28.30
C LEU A 102 25.54 -8.83 -27.24
N CYS A 103 26.32 -9.19 -26.21
CA CYS A 103 25.82 -9.95 -25.06
C CYS A 103 24.80 -9.12 -24.24
N ARG A 104 24.97 -7.79 -24.15
CA ARG A 104 24.01 -6.88 -23.49
C ARG A 104 22.70 -6.74 -24.28
N ILE A 105 22.75 -6.67 -25.62
CA ILE A 105 21.55 -6.63 -26.47
C ILE A 105 20.80 -7.96 -26.43
N SER A 106 21.52 -9.09 -26.47
CA SER A 106 20.91 -10.43 -26.31
C SER A 106 20.19 -10.52 -24.97
N LYS A 107 20.86 -10.15 -23.86
CA LYS A 107 20.25 -10.16 -22.53
C LYS A 107 19.01 -9.26 -22.40
N ILE A 108 18.97 -8.11 -23.06
CA ILE A 108 17.76 -7.25 -23.07
C ILE A 108 16.63 -7.94 -23.84
N LYS A 109 16.91 -8.54 -24.99
CA LYS A 109 15.91 -9.31 -25.74
C LYS A 109 15.38 -10.49 -24.93
N ASP A 110 16.26 -11.20 -24.24
CA ASP A 110 15.91 -12.34 -23.37
C ASP A 110 15.03 -11.88 -22.18
N ILE A 111 15.29 -10.68 -21.63
CA ILE A 111 14.42 -10.06 -20.62
C ILE A 111 13.04 -9.73 -21.20
N PHE A 112 12.98 -9.09 -22.38
CA PHE A 112 11.69 -8.77 -23.01
C PHE A 112 10.88 -10.01 -23.37
N THR A 113 11.54 -11.07 -23.87
CA THR A 113 10.91 -12.37 -24.10
C THR A 113 10.38 -12.93 -22.78
N SER A 114 11.19 -12.94 -21.71
CA SER A 114 10.75 -13.41 -20.38
C SER A 114 9.55 -12.62 -19.84
N VAL A 115 9.54 -11.29 -19.99
CA VAL A 115 8.38 -10.44 -19.61
C VAL A 115 7.15 -10.84 -20.39
N THR A 116 7.29 -11.03 -21.71
CA THR A 116 6.19 -11.38 -22.59
C THR A 116 5.63 -12.76 -22.24
N ASP A 117 6.50 -13.73 -21.98
CA ASP A 117 6.11 -15.08 -21.57
C ASP A 117 5.37 -15.07 -20.21
N LEU A 118 5.84 -14.28 -19.24
CA LEU A 118 5.15 -14.10 -17.95
C LEU A 118 3.77 -13.45 -18.12
N LEU A 119 3.69 -12.36 -18.90
CA LEU A 119 2.42 -11.66 -19.15
C LEU A 119 1.44 -12.48 -20.00
N MET A 120 1.94 -13.37 -20.85
CA MET A 120 1.14 -14.30 -21.64
C MET A 120 0.58 -15.44 -20.78
N ASN A 121 1.17 -15.72 -19.61
CA ASN A 121 0.56 -16.58 -18.61
C ASN A 121 -0.65 -15.89 -17.96
N PHE A 122 -1.83 -16.22 -18.49
CA PHE A 122 -3.09 -15.63 -18.08
C PHE A 122 -3.39 -15.71 -16.57
N THR A 123 -2.95 -16.77 -15.86
CA THR A 123 -3.15 -16.87 -14.40
C THR A 123 -2.30 -15.85 -13.64
N TYR A 124 -1.03 -15.68 -14.05
CA TYR A 124 -0.13 -14.68 -13.49
C TYR A 124 -0.64 -13.26 -13.75
N LEU A 125 -1.04 -12.96 -15.00
CA LEU A 125 -1.57 -11.63 -15.34
C LEU A 125 -2.81 -11.28 -14.51
N LEU A 126 -3.77 -12.21 -14.37
CA LEU A 126 -4.99 -11.97 -13.60
C LEU A 126 -4.71 -11.72 -12.11
N ILE A 127 -3.83 -12.52 -11.47
CA ILE A 127 -3.53 -12.32 -10.05
C ILE A 127 -2.81 -11.00 -9.80
N VAL A 128 -1.91 -10.58 -10.70
CA VAL A 128 -1.23 -9.28 -10.63
C VAL A 128 -2.23 -8.12 -10.78
N LEU A 129 -3.20 -8.24 -11.69
CA LEU A 129 -4.27 -7.24 -11.83
C LEU A 129 -5.16 -7.16 -10.58
N ILE A 130 -5.55 -8.31 -10.01
CA ILE A 130 -6.29 -8.35 -8.74
C ILE A 130 -5.50 -7.66 -7.63
N ASN A 131 -4.21 -7.99 -7.48
CA ASN A 131 -3.38 -7.38 -6.45
C ASN A 131 -3.22 -5.86 -6.67
N SER A 132 -3.15 -5.42 -7.92
CA SER A 132 -3.11 -4.00 -8.27
C SER A 132 -4.40 -3.28 -7.85
N VAL A 133 -5.58 -3.84 -8.19
CA VAL A 133 -6.88 -3.25 -7.80
C VAL A 133 -7.03 -3.19 -6.28
N GLU A 134 -6.63 -4.24 -5.57
CA GLU A 134 -6.65 -4.28 -4.11
C GLU A 134 -5.68 -3.26 -3.48
N SER A 135 -4.51 -3.09 -4.07
CA SER A 135 -3.50 -2.14 -3.61
C SER A 135 -3.95 -0.69 -3.73
N ILE A 136 -4.83 -0.35 -4.69
CA ILE A 136 -5.43 1.00 -4.79
C ILE A 136 -6.09 1.38 -3.45
N LEU A 137 -6.87 0.48 -2.87
CA LEU A 137 -7.58 0.75 -1.61
C LEU A 137 -6.62 0.92 -0.44
N VAL A 138 -5.61 0.05 -0.35
CA VAL A 138 -4.61 0.11 0.72
C VAL A 138 -3.85 1.43 0.67
N VAL A 139 -3.38 1.85 -0.51
CA VAL A 139 -2.65 3.11 -0.69
C VAL A 139 -3.53 4.32 -0.40
N SER A 140 -4.76 4.35 -0.93
CA SER A 140 -5.69 5.47 -0.71
C SER A 140 -6.07 5.64 0.75
N PHE A 141 -6.46 4.56 1.43
CA PHE A 141 -6.82 4.64 2.84
C PHE A 141 -5.62 4.95 3.73
N THR A 142 -4.43 4.39 3.46
CA THR A 142 -3.23 4.76 4.22
C THR A 142 -2.92 6.25 4.10
N THR A 143 -3.17 6.86 2.95
CA THR A 143 -2.87 8.27 2.70
C THR A 143 -3.93 9.21 3.30
N PHE A 144 -5.21 8.87 3.19
CA PHE A 144 -6.31 9.80 3.50
C PHE A 144 -7.15 9.44 4.74
N MET A 145 -6.97 8.26 5.34
CA MET A 145 -7.79 7.83 6.49
C MET A 145 -7.64 8.77 7.69
N VAL A 146 -6.44 9.25 7.99
CA VAL A 146 -6.23 10.21 9.09
C VAL A 146 -7.05 11.47 8.85
N LYS A 147 -6.99 12.01 7.63
CA LYS A 147 -7.74 13.22 7.25
C LYS A 147 -9.25 13.00 7.27
N TYR A 148 -9.70 11.82 6.86
CA TYR A 148 -11.09 11.41 6.96
C TYR A 148 -11.56 11.41 8.43
N ILE A 149 -10.78 10.81 9.34
CA ILE A 149 -11.14 10.75 10.76
C ILE A 149 -11.13 12.14 11.40
N GLU A 150 -10.13 12.98 11.08
CA GLU A 150 -10.10 14.38 11.49
C GLU A 150 -11.37 15.13 11.07
N SER A 151 -11.76 15.00 9.80
CA SER A 151 -12.86 15.78 9.25
C SER A 151 -14.24 15.29 9.65
N VAL A 152 -14.44 13.98 9.83
CA VAL A 152 -15.76 13.38 10.08
C VAL A 152 -16.04 13.23 11.57
N PHE A 153 -15.03 12.87 12.37
CA PHE A 153 -15.19 12.71 13.83
C PHE A 153 -14.74 13.95 14.62
N ASN A 154 -14.27 15.00 13.92
CA ASN A 154 -13.81 16.26 14.52
C ASN A 154 -12.75 16.06 15.62
N LEU A 155 -11.85 15.10 15.40
CA LEU A 155 -10.75 14.75 16.29
C LEU A 155 -9.47 15.50 15.88
N SER A 156 -8.60 15.77 16.84
CA SER A 156 -7.31 16.42 16.56
C SER A 156 -6.41 15.56 15.68
N SER A 157 -5.55 16.18 14.88
CA SER A 157 -4.66 15.46 13.94
C SER A 157 -3.77 14.42 14.61
N SER A 158 -3.28 14.73 15.80
CA SER A 158 -2.45 13.82 16.59
C SER A 158 -3.23 12.57 17.03
N LEU A 159 -4.46 12.74 17.52
CA LEU A 159 -5.31 11.66 18.01
C LEU A 159 -5.83 10.78 16.86
N SER A 160 -6.27 11.38 15.76
CA SER A 160 -6.67 10.67 14.53
C SER A 160 -5.53 9.81 13.98
N SER A 161 -4.30 10.32 14.02
CA SER A 161 -3.09 9.58 13.61
C SER A 161 -2.78 8.41 14.54
N ILE A 162 -2.89 8.61 15.87
CA ILE A 162 -2.70 7.54 16.87
C ILE A 162 -3.72 6.43 16.64
N LEU A 163 -5.01 6.77 16.56
CA LEU A 163 -6.08 5.79 16.40
C LEU A 163 -5.89 4.97 15.12
N THR A 164 -5.71 5.64 13.97
CA THR A 164 -5.48 4.97 12.68
C THR A 164 -4.27 4.04 12.75
N GLY A 165 -3.11 4.54 13.22
CA GLY A 165 -1.89 3.74 13.30
C GLY A 165 -1.98 2.57 14.28
N SER A 166 -2.64 2.78 15.43
CA SER A 166 -2.81 1.76 16.47
C SER A 166 -3.72 0.61 16.05
N ILE A 167 -4.60 0.83 15.07
CA ILE A 167 -5.56 -0.18 14.61
C ILE A 167 -5.08 -0.84 13.32
N VAL A 168 -4.66 -0.05 12.33
CA VAL A 168 -4.28 -0.54 11.01
C VAL A 168 -3.02 -1.41 11.09
N VAL A 169 -2.02 -1.00 11.88
CA VAL A 169 -0.75 -1.74 11.95
C VAL A 169 -0.91 -3.11 12.61
N PRO A 170 -1.52 -3.25 13.81
CA PRO A 170 -1.76 -4.57 14.39
C PRO A 170 -2.70 -5.42 13.54
N ALA A 171 -3.73 -4.83 12.92
CA ALA A 171 -4.60 -5.56 12.00
C ALA A 171 -3.82 -6.14 10.81
N ALA A 172 -2.89 -5.38 10.24
CA ALA A 172 -2.05 -5.83 9.12
C ALA A 172 -1.09 -6.96 9.51
N VAL A 173 -0.46 -6.86 10.68
CA VAL A 173 0.39 -7.92 11.22
C VAL A 173 -0.43 -9.16 11.50
N LEU A 174 -1.51 -9.05 12.27
CA LEU A 174 -2.35 -10.20 12.61
C LEU A 174 -2.96 -10.84 11.35
N GLY A 175 -3.40 -10.06 10.37
CA GLY A 175 -3.95 -10.55 9.10
C GLY A 175 -2.91 -11.33 8.28
N THR A 176 -1.73 -10.76 8.04
CA THR A 176 -0.67 -11.45 7.29
C THR A 176 -0.18 -12.73 7.97
N PHE A 177 0.02 -12.70 9.29
CA PHE A 177 0.42 -13.89 10.06
C PHE A 177 -0.66 -14.96 10.05
N THR A 178 -1.93 -14.59 10.24
CA THR A 178 -3.04 -15.55 10.17
C THR A 178 -3.19 -16.12 8.77
N GLY A 179 -3.09 -15.31 7.72
CA GLY A 179 -3.10 -15.77 6.32
C GLY A 179 -2.02 -16.82 6.05
N GLY A 180 -0.78 -16.58 6.48
CA GLY A 180 0.30 -17.55 6.37
C GLY A 180 0.10 -18.81 7.22
N TYR A 181 -0.40 -18.64 8.45
CA TYR A 181 -0.72 -19.76 9.35
C TYR A 181 -1.81 -20.66 8.75
N LEU A 182 -2.90 -20.09 8.23
CA LEU A 182 -3.97 -20.85 7.59
C LEU A 182 -3.43 -21.65 6.40
N VAL A 183 -2.69 -21.02 5.49
CA VAL A 183 -2.15 -21.71 4.31
C VAL A 183 -1.24 -22.87 4.70
N ARG A 184 -0.38 -22.68 5.71
CA ARG A 184 0.51 -23.73 6.23
C ARG A 184 -0.27 -24.84 6.93
N ARG A 185 -1.22 -24.50 7.80
CA ARG A 185 -1.95 -25.47 8.64
C ARG A 185 -2.81 -26.43 7.80
N PHE A 186 -3.45 -25.91 6.75
CA PHE A 186 -4.35 -26.66 5.90
C PHE A 186 -3.68 -27.21 4.63
N HIS A 187 -2.37 -27.02 4.46
CA HIS A 187 -1.62 -27.42 3.26
C HIS A 187 -2.36 -27.04 1.97
N MET A 188 -2.73 -25.77 1.85
CA MET A 188 -3.65 -25.32 0.80
C MET A 188 -3.03 -25.43 -0.60
N GLY A 189 -3.79 -26.06 -1.52
CA GLY A 189 -3.55 -25.97 -2.96
C GLY A 189 -3.98 -24.60 -3.53
N ILE A 190 -3.69 -24.36 -4.81
CA ILE A 190 -3.99 -23.08 -5.48
C ILE A 190 -5.50 -22.77 -5.43
N LEU A 191 -6.35 -23.76 -5.68
CA LEU A 191 -7.81 -23.62 -5.63
C LEU A 191 -8.31 -23.26 -4.23
N GLN A 192 -7.74 -23.85 -3.18
CA GLN A 192 -8.08 -23.54 -1.80
C GLN A 192 -7.64 -22.11 -1.43
N CYS A 193 -6.45 -21.67 -1.88
CA CYS A 193 -6.00 -20.29 -1.69
C CYS A 193 -6.96 -19.28 -2.33
N ILE A 194 -7.40 -19.53 -3.58
CA ILE A 194 -8.35 -18.63 -4.27
C ILE A 194 -9.69 -18.57 -3.53
N LYS A 195 -10.20 -19.71 -3.04
CA LYS A 195 -11.44 -19.73 -2.23
C LYS A 195 -11.30 -18.94 -0.94
N MET A 196 -10.16 -19.07 -0.26
CA MET A 196 -9.89 -18.31 0.96
C MET A 196 -9.84 -16.80 0.68
N ILE A 197 -9.19 -16.37 -0.41
CA ILE A 197 -9.16 -14.97 -0.84
C ILE A 197 -10.58 -14.47 -1.15
N LEU A 198 -11.40 -15.28 -1.83
CA LEU A 198 -12.77 -14.91 -2.17
C LEU A 198 -13.63 -14.68 -0.92
N ILE A 199 -13.52 -15.56 0.08
CA ILE A 199 -14.23 -15.40 1.37
C ILE A 199 -13.76 -14.14 2.10
N ALA A 200 -12.44 -13.92 2.20
CA ALA A 200 -11.88 -12.74 2.86
C ALA A 200 -12.27 -11.43 2.15
N CYS A 201 -12.31 -11.44 0.82
CA CYS A 201 -12.74 -10.31 0.02
C CYS A 201 -14.23 -10.01 0.23
N SER A 202 -15.09 -11.03 0.31
CA SER A 202 -16.51 -10.85 0.62
C SER A 202 -16.73 -10.21 1.99
N ILE A 203 -16.03 -10.69 3.03
CA ILE A 203 -16.14 -10.13 4.39
C ILE A 203 -15.69 -8.66 4.40
N SER A 204 -14.57 -8.36 3.74
CA SER A 204 -14.07 -6.99 3.61
C SER A 204 -15.06 -6.08 2.87
N TRP A 205 -15.74 -6.60 1.85
CA TRP A 205 -16.75 -5.85 1.08
C TRP A 205 -17.97 -5.50 1.93
N PHE A 206 -18.51 -6.46 2.70
CA PHE A 206 -19.58 -6.18 3.66
C PHE A 206 -19.16 -5.21 4.76
N GLY A 207 -17.92 -5.30 5.23
CA GLY A 207 -17.37 -4.34 6.20
C GLY A 207 -17.31 -2.91 5.65
N LEU A 208 -16.87 -2.72 4.39
CA LEU A 208 -16.89 -1.41 3.75
C LEU A 208 -18.31 -0.85 3.57
N ILE A 209 -19.29 -1.70 3.27
CA ILE A 209 -20.71 -1.31 3.22
C ILE A 209 -21.19 -0.86 4.61
N ALA A 210 -20.81 -1.57 5.67
CA ALA A 210 -21.17 -1.16 7.04
C ALA A 210 -20.56 0.21 7.40
N LEU A 211 -19.34 0.50 6.97
CA LEU A 211 -18.69 1.81 7.20
C LEU A 211 -19.41 2.99 6.53
N LEU A 212 -20.21 2.77 5.48
CA LEU A 212 -21.01 3.84 4.86
C LEU A 212 -22.05 4.44 5.82
N PHE A 213 -22.58 3.64 6.72
CA PHE A 213 -23.68 4.04 7.61
C PHE A 213 -23.20 4.67 8.90
N LEU A 214 -21.91 4.54 9.23
CA LEU A 214 -21.32 5.07 10.44
C LEU A 214 -20.81 6.48 10.19
N LYS A 215 -21.53 7.46 10.74
CA LYS A 215 -21.17 8.86 10.68
C LYS A 215 -21.45 9.55 12.00
N CYS A 216 -20.58 10.48 12.37
CA CYS A 216 -20.83 11.38 13.49
C CYS A 216 -21.67 12.58 13.01
N ARG A 217 -22.58 13.05 13.87
CA ARG A 217 -23.43 14.20 13.56
C ARG A 217 -22.58 15.47 13.51
N SER A 218 -22.44 16.04 12.32
CA SER A 218 -21.69 17.29 12.13
C SER A 218 -22.48 18.48 12.69
N THR A 219 -21.81 19.38 13.43
CA THR A 219 -22.41 20.67 13.83
C THR A 219 -22.50 21.59 12.61
N PRO A 220 -23.62 22.29 12.40
CA PRO A 220 -23.71 23.28 11.32
C PRO A 220 -22.70 24.41 11.54
N ILE A 221 -22.00 24.79 10.47
CA ILE A 221 -21.04 25.88 10.47
C ILE A 221 -21.73 27.13 9.92
N TYR A 222 -21.79 28.18 10.72
CA TYR A 222 -22.44 29.44 10.37
C TYR A 222 -21.42 30.43 9.79
N GLN A 223 -21.76 30.99 8.63
CA GLN A 223 -21.02 32.06 7.98
C GLN A 223 -21.43 33.46 8.47
N GLY A 224 -22.32 33.55 9.47
CA GLY A 224 -22.84 34.80 10.02
C GLY A 224 -24.04 35.32 9.23
N ASP A 225 -25.03 35.87 9.95
CA ASP A 225 -26.22 36.49 9.35
C ASP A 225 -25.98 37.96 9.01
N THR A 226 -26.58 38.42 7.90
CA THR A 226 -26.45 39.79 7.37
C THR A 226 -26.90 40.90 8.33
N TYR A 227 -27.56 40.58 9.44
CA TYR A 227 -27.98 41.55 10.46
C TYR A 227 -26.93 41.80 11.54
N CYS A 228 -26.17 40.78 11.97
CA CYS A 228 -25.17 40.91 13.02
C CYS A 228 -23.78 41.28 12.45
N SER A 229 -23.40 40.70 11.31
CA SER A 229 -22.03 40.81 10.78
C SER A 229 -21.82 42.03 9.88
N LYS A 230 -22.87 42.83 9.63
CA LYS A 230 -22.91 43.93 8.65
C LYS A 230 -21.89 45.06 8.91
N SER A 231 -21.49 45.25 10.17
CA SER A 231 -20.52 46.29 10.57
C SER A 231 -19.07 45.86 10.41
N CYS A 232 -18.81 44.59 10.07
CA CYS A 232 -17.47 44.04 9.93
C CYS A 232 -17.24 43.66 8.46
N HIS A 233 -16.29 44.33 7.80
CA HIS A 233 -15.76 43.90 6.50
C HIS A 233 -14.87 42.66 6.67
N CYS A 234 -15.47 41.55 7.10
CA CYS A 234 -14.76 40.30 7.34
C CYS A 234 -14.20 39.75 6.03
N SER A 235 -12.93 39.34 6.05
CA SER A 235 -12.36 38.59 4.95
C SER A 235 -13.02 37.21 4.89
N SER A 236 -13.61 36.88 3.74
CA SER A 236 -14.23 35.57 3.47
C SER A 236 -13.22 34.43 3.36
N HIS A 237 -11.92 34.65 3.63
CA HIS A 237 -10.84 33.68 3.44
C HIS A 237 -10.11 33.30 4.74
N VAL A 238 -10.49 33.90 5.88
CA VAL A 238 -9.88 33.61 7.18
C VAL A 238 -10.69 32.55 7.91
N TYR A 239 -10.07 31.40 8.17
CA TYR A 239 -10.67 30.30 8.92
C TYR A 239 -10.09 30.24 10.33
N GLU A 240 -10.87 30.71 11.30
CA GLU A 240 -10.51 30.74 12.72
C GLU A 240 -11.74 30.33 13.55
N PRO A 241 -12.10 29.03 13.54
CA PRO A 241 -13.37 28.60 14.07
C PRO A 241 -13.50 28.96 15.56
N ILE A 242 -14.69 29.36 15.96
CA ILE A 242 -15.05 29.57 17.36
C ILE A 242 -16.28 28.75 17.71
N CYS A 243 -16.30 28.24 18.93
CA CYS A 243 -17.38 27.42 19.44
C CYS A 243 -18.18 28.17 20.49
N TYR A 244 -19.50 28.19 20.30
CA TYR A 244 -20.48 28.67 21.27
C TYR A 244 -21.35 27.50 21.74
N GLN A 245 -21.37 27.28 23.06
CA GLN A 245 -22.18 26.25 23.73
C GLN A 245 -22.04 24.82 23.18
N GLU A 246 -20.89 24.46 22.61
CA GLU A 246 -20.64 23.10 22.05
C GLU A 246 -21.58 22.69 20.89
N GLU A 247 -22.44 23.58 20.42
CA GLU A 247 -23.45 23.30 19.39
C GLU A 247 -23.27 24.13 18.11
N ILE A 248 -22.76 25.36 18.24
CA ILE A 248 -22.70 26.33 17.14
C ILE A 248 -21.24 26.70 16.87
N THR A 249 -20.78 26.41 15.66
CA THR A 249 -19.44 26.81 15.19
C THR A 249 -19.56 27.95 14.17
N TYR A 250 -18.89 29.07 14.42
CA TYR A 250 -18.75 30.16 13.43
C TYR A 250 -17.41 30.08 12.70
N LEU A 251 -17.38 30.52 11.44
CA LEU A 251 -16.19 30.48 10.58
C LEU A 251 -14.99 31.27 11.14
N SER A 252 -15.26 32.39 11.82
CA SER A 252 -14.25 33.26 12.44
C SER A 252 -14.88 34.09 13.57
N PRO A 253 -14.07 34.68 14.48
CA PRO A 253 -14.57 35.66 15.46
C PRO A 253 -15.23 36.88 14.81
N CYS A 254 -14.75 37.31 13.64
CA CYS A 254 -15.31 38.43 12.89
C CYS A 254 -16.75 38.15 12.41
N HIS A 255 -16.98 36.96 11.86
CA HIS A 255 -18.31 36.51 11.42
C HIS A 255 -19.32 36.37 12.57
N ALA A 256 -18.86 36.23 13.82
CA ALA A 256 -19.71 36.28 15.01
C ALA A 256 -19.83 37.68 15.64
N GLY A 257 -19.12 38.68 15.10
CA GLY A 257 -19.10 40.05 15.60
C GLY A 257 -18.42 40.23 16.95
N CYS A 258 -17.43 39.40 17.28
CA CYS A 258 -16.70 39.48 18.55
C CYS A 258 -15.70 40.64 18.54
N THR A 259 -15.72 41.46 19.60
CA THR A 259 -14.85 42.65 19.71
C THR A 259 -13.73 42.52 20.74
N PHE A 260 -13.86 41.58 21.69
CA PHE A 260 -12.92 41.45 22.80
C PHE A 260 -12.28 40.06 22.80
N VAL A 261 -10.96 40.02 22.85
CA VAL A 261 -10.14 38.79 22.83
C VAL A 261 -9.32 38.73 24.11
N ASN A 262 -9.48 37.66 24.89
CA ASN A 262 -8.69 37.41 26.08
C ASN A 262 -8.04 36.03 25.99
N GLY A 263 -6.84 35.97 25.39
CA GLY A 263 -6.17 34.69 25.11
C GLY A 263 -6.94 33.84 24.10
N SER A 264 -7.45 32.68 24.54
CA SER A 264 -8.27 31.76 23.72
C SER A 264 -9.78 32.01 23.83
N ASP A 265 -10.20 32.98 24.64
CA ASP A 265 -11.61 33.25 24.91
C ASP A 265 -12.05 34.54 24.22
N TYR A 266 -13.13 34.44 23.45
CA TYR A 266 -13.77 35.57 22.79
C TYR A 266 -15.00 36.02 23.59
N SER A 267 -15.23 37.34 23.62
CA SER A 267 -16.38 37.91 24.30
C SER A 267 -16.92 39.14 23.56
N ASN A 268 -18.12 39.57 23.96
CA ASN A 268 -18.85 40.68 23.35
C ASN A 268 -19.08 40.48 21.83
N CYS A 269 -19.73 39.36 21.49
CA CYS A 269 -20.03 38.95 20.12
C CYS A 269 -21.48 39.32 19.76
N ALA A 270 -21.67 40.13 18.71
CA ALA A 270 -23.00 40.64 18.32
C ALA A 270 -23.98 39.55 17.85
N CYS A 271 -23.49 38.44 17.28
CA CYS A 271 -24.32 37.32 16.80
C CYS A 271 -24.74 36.35 17.91
N LEU A 272 -24.19 36.51 19.11
CA LEU A 272 -24.31 35.52 20.18
C LEU A 272 -24.94 36.16 21.42
N PRO A 273 -25.80 35.42 22.16
CA PRO A 273 -26.32 35.90 23.43
C PRO A 273 -25.20 36.21 24.44
N ILE A 274 -25.39 37.30 25.19
CA ILE A 274 -24.44 37.75 26.22
C ILE A 274 -24.50 36.79 27.43
N GLY A 275 -23.33 36.48 28.02
CA GLY A 275 -23.24 35.82 29.33
C GLY A 275 -22.59 34.44 29.36
N ARG A 276 -22.02 33.95 28.24
CA ARG A 276 -21.25 32.69 28.22
C ARG A 276 -19.92 32.83 27.47
N PRO A 277 -18.88 32.07 27.88
CA PRO A 277 -17.58 32.10 27.23
C PRO A 277 -17.64 31.48 25.84
N VAL A 278 -17.05 32.16 24.85
CA VAL A 278 -16.82 31.64 23.50
C VAL A 278 -15.37 31.19 23.43
N ARG A 279 -15.11 29.96 22.99
CA ARG A 279 -13.75 29.40 22.93
C ARG A 279 -13.25 29.33 21.49
N SER A 280 -11.95 29.52 21.30
CA SER A 280 -11.25 29.16 20.07
C SER A 280 -11.41 27.67 19.74
N GLY A 281 -11.56 27.36 18.46
CA GLY A 281 -11.72 26.00 17.93
C GLY A 281 -13.16 25.66 17.56
N SER A 282 -13.30 24.60 16.75
CA SER A 282 -14.61 24.06 16.39
C SER A 282 -15.26 23.32 17.57
N CYS A 283 -16.60 23.30 17.63
CA CYS A 283 -17.31 22.55 18.65
C CYS A 283 -17.06 21.04 18.52
N GLN A 284 -16.52 20.42 19.57
CA GLN A 284 -16.21 18.99 19.59
C GLN A 284 -17.44 18.18 20.02
N ASN A 285 -18.21 17.68 19.05
CA ASN A 285 -19.16 16.61 19.31
C ASN A 285 -18.41 15.28 19.36
N ILE A 286 -17.95 14.89 20.55
CA ILE A 286 -17.18 13.66 20.71
C ILE A 286 -18.13 12.46 20.64
N CYS A 287 -18.29 11.90 19.44
CA CYS A 287 -19.06 10.68 19.19
C CYS A 287 -18.26 9.42 19.59
N PHE A 288 -18.07 9.15 20.88
CA PHE A 288 -17.27 7.99 21.32
C PHE A 288 -17.78 6.66 20.76
N THR A 289 -19.08 6.36 20.90
CA THR A 289 -19.65 5.08 20.47
C THR A 289 -19.48 4.84 18.97
N GLU A 290 -19.85 5.82 18.14
CA GLU A 290 -19.70 5.73 16.68
C GLU A 290 -18.25 5.61 16.26
N THR A 291 -17.34 6.34 16.94
CA THR A 291 -15.91 6.27 16.66
C THR A 291 -15.38 4.87 16.98
N PHE A 292 -15.68 4.31 18.17
CA PHE A 292 -15.23 2.96 18.53
C PHE A 292 -15.80 1.89 17.60
N LEU A 293 -17.06 2.02 17.18
CA LEU A 293 -17.70 1.10 16.26
C LEU A 293 -17.04 1.18 14.86
N PHE A 294 -16.84 2.39 14.34
CA PHE A 294 -16.10 2.63 13.09
C PHE A 294 -14.70 2.02 13.12
N LEU A 295 -13.95 2.27 14.18
CA LEU A 295 -12.60 1.75 14.39
C LEU A 295 -12.56 0.22 14.48
N SER A 296 -13.57 -0.38 15.11
CA SER A 296 -13.69 -1.84 15.23
C SER A 296 -13.97 -2.48 13.87
N ILE A 297 -14.86 -1.91 13.06
CA ILE A 297 -15.11 -2.41 11.69
C ILE A 297 -13.89 -2.18 10.81
N LEU A 298 -13.22 -1.03 10.94
CA LEU A 298 -11.98 -0.75 10.21
C LEU A 298 -10.88 -1.77 10.53
N PHE A 299 -10.77 -2.20 11.79
CA PHE A 299 -9.87 -3.30 12.19
C PHE A 299 -10.21 -4.59 11.43
N VAL A 300 -11.48 -5.00 11.43
CA VAL A 300 -11.94 -6.22 10.76
C VAL A 300 -11.67 -6.17 9.26
N VAL A 301 -12.02 -5.07 8.60
CA VAL A 301 -11.78 -4.87 7.16
C VAL A 301 -10.29 -4.94 6.85
N THR A 302 -9.45 -4.26 7.64
CA THR A 302 -7.99 -4.25 7.42
C THR A 302 -7.37 -5.64 7.69
N PHE A 303 -7.86 -6.35 8.69
CA PHE A 303 -7.43 -7.72 9.00
C PHE A 303 -7.71 -8.66 7.83
N PHE A 304 -8.94 -8.69 7.31
CA PHE A 304 -9.29 -9.54 6.16
C PHE A 304 -8.62 -9.07 4.87
N GLN A 305 -8.38 -7.77 4.71
CA GLN A 305 -7.61 -7.24 3.59
C GLN A 305 -6.19 -7.83 3.55
N THR A 306 -5.51 -7.79 4.69
CA THR A 306 -4.11 -8.20 4.80
C THR A 306 -3.93 -9.71 4.91
N LEU A 307 -4.97 -10.43 5.34
CA LEU A 307 -5.04 -11.90 5.30
C LEU A 307 -4.88 -12.45 3.87
N MET A 308 -5.30 -11.70 2.85
CA MET A 308 -5.16 -12.09 1.44
C MET A 308 -3.73 -11.99 0.91
N ALA A 309 -2.83 -11.23 1.56
CA ALA A 309 -1.48 -10.97 1.02
C ALA A 309 -0.65 -12.26 0.85
N THR A 310 -0.66 -13.14 1.85
CA THR A 310 0.09 -14.40 1.80
C THR A 310 -0.42 -15.40 0.74
N PRO A 311 -1.72 -15.71 0.65
CA PRO A 311 -2.21 -16.59 -0.40
C PRO A 311 -2.04 -15.99 -1.80
N GLN A 312 -2.12 -14.66 -1.97
CA GLN A 312 -1.82 -14.00 -3.24
C GLN A 312 -0.35 -14.24 -3.66
N LEU A 313 0.61 -14.04 -2.75
CA LEU A 313 2.02 -14.32 -3.00
C LEU A 313 2.26 -15.78 -3.40
N ILE A 314 1.62 -16.73 -2.72
CA ILE A 314 1.77 -18.16 -3.01
C ILE A 314 1.21 -18.51 -4.39
N ILE A 315 0.10 -17.90 -4.80
CA ILE A 315 -0.47 -18.10 -6.14
C ILE A 315 0.50 -17.55 -7.19
N ILE A 316 1.10 -16.38 -6.97
CA ILE A 316 2.09 -15.79 -7.90
C ILE A 316 3.30 -16.72 -8.03
N LEU A 317 3.90 -17.12 -6.91
CA LEU A 317 5.09 -17.99 -6.90
C LEU A 317 4.83 -19.36 -7.58
N ARG A 318 3.63 -19.92 -7.41
CA ARG A 318 3.24 -21.18 -8.08
C ARG A 318 2.85 -21.00 -9.55
N SER A 319 2.55 -19.78 -9.98
CA SER A 319 2.20 -19.48 -11.38
C SER A 319 3.43 -19.24 -12.26
N VAL A 320 4.60 -19.00 -11.66
CA VAL A 320 5.86 -18.70 -12.35
C VAL A 320 6.84 -19.86 -12.14
N GLN A 321 7.63 -20.17 -13.18
CA GLN A 321 8.72 -21.16 -13.08
C GLN A 321 9.75 -20.75 -12.02
N HIS A 322 10.33 -21.72 -11.32
CA HIS A 322 11.23 -21.48 -10.18
C HIS A 322 12.40 -20.53 -10.50
N GLU A 323 12.96 -20.62 -11.70
CA GLU A 323 14.07 -19.77 -12.15
C GLU A 323 13.70 -18.29 -12.32
N LEU A 324 12.41 -18.00 -12.57
CA LEU A 324 11.90 -16.65 -12.87
C LEU A 324 11.09 -16.04 -11.73
N GLN A 325 11.01 -16.67 -10.56
CA GLN A 325 10.17 -16.20 -9.45
C GLN A 325 10.56 -14.81 -8.93
N SER A 326 11.86 -14.56 -8.73
CA SER A 326 12.36 -13.26 -8.28
C SER A 326 12.09 -12.16 -9.31
N PHE A 327 12.23 -12.48 -10.59
CA PHE A 327 11.88 -11.58 -11.69
C PHE A 327 10.37 -11.29 -11.73
N GLY A 328 9.53 -12.31 -11.56
CA GLY A 328 8.08 -12.18 -11.48
C GLY A 328 7.61 -11.26 -10.35
N LEU A 329 8.15 -11.43 -9.14
CA LEU A 329 7.85 -10.52 -8.02
C LEU A 329 8.32 -9.08 -8.29
N GLY A 330 9.43 -8.91 -9.01
CA GLY A 330 9.88 -7.60 -9.48
C GLY A 330 8.90 -6.96 -10.46
N LEU A 331 8.45 -7.74 -11.44
CA LEU A 331 7.49 -7.30 -12.46
C LEU A 331 6.12 -6.96 -11.85
N GLU A 332 5.61 -7.80 -10.94
CA GLU A 332 4.41 -7.53 -10.15
C GLU A 332 4.50 -6.16 -9.46
N ASN A 333 5.58 -5.90 -8.73
CA ASN A 333 5.78 -4.63 -8.04
C ASN A 333 5.81 -3.44 -9.01
N CYS A 334 6.45 -3.57 -10.16
CA CYS A 334 6.44 -2.53 -11.19
C CYS A 334 5.01 -2.24 -11.68
N ILE A 335 4.23 -3.28 -11.96
CA ILE A 335 2.84 -3.15 -12.42
C ILE A 335 1.97 -2.51 -11.33
N MET A 336 2.08 -2.96 -10.08
CA MET A 336 1.34 -2.39 -8.95
C MET A 336 1.67 -0.90 -8.76
N LYS A 337 2.93 -0.50 -8.91
CA LYS A 337 3.31 0.92 -8.79
C LYS A 337 2.66 1.79 -9.85
N ILE A 338 2.67 1.33 -11.10
CA ILE A 338 2.12 2.07 -12.24
C ILE A 338 0.59 2.11 -12.18
N LEU A 339 -0.06 0.98 -11.92
CA LEU A 339 -1.52 0.86 -11.98
C LEU A 339 -2.24 1.24 -10.68
N ALA A 340 -1.58 1.18 -9.53
CA ALA A 340 -2.20 1.44 -8.24
C ALA A 340 -1.55 2.62 -7.51
N GLN A 341 -0.26 2.54 -7.21
CA GLN A 341 0.36 3.46 -6.25
C GLN A 341 0.39 4.91 -6.74
N ILE A 342 0.59 5.15 -8.05
CA ILE A 342 0.56 6.48 -8.65
C ILE A 342 -0.87 7.03 -8.79
N PRO A 343 -1.83 6.31 -9.42
CA PRO A 343 -3.17 6.85 -9.63
C PRO A 343 -4.04 6.90 -8.37
N ALA A 344 -3.80 6.05 -7.37
CA ALA A 344 -4.66 5.95 -6.19
C ALA A 344 -4.73 7.26 -5.37
N PRO A 345 -3.60 7.90 -4.99
CA PRO A 345 -3.65 9.18 -4.29
C PRO A 345 -4.26 10.31 -5.13
N ILE A 346 -4.05 10.30 -6.45
CA ILE A 346 -4.59 11.32 -7.36
C ILE A 346 -6.11 11.20 -7.43
N LEU A 347 -6.63 10.00 -7.66
CA LEU A 347 -8.06 9.73 -7.75
C LEU A 347 -8.77 10.10 -6.44
N PHE A 348 -8.27 9.59 -5.32
CA PHE A 348 -8.87 9.84 -4.02
C PHE A 348 -8.68 11.29 -3.54
N GLY A 349 -7.57 11.94 -3.92
CA GLY A 349 -7.36 13.37 -3.71
C GLY A 349 -8.45 14.20 -4.39
N ILE A 350 -8.71 13.95 -5.68
CA ILE A 350 -9.79 14.64 -6.42
C ILE A 350 -11.16 14.39 -5.78
N ILE A 351 -11.45 13.15 -5.37
CA ILE A 351 -12.73 12.81 -4.72
C ILE A 351 -12.93 13.63 -3.44
N ILE A 352 -11.90 13.71 -2.60
CA ILE A 352 -11.92 14.44 -1.33
C ILE A 352 -12.01 15.95 -1.58
N ASP A 353 -11.22 16.47 -2.50
CA ASP A 353 -11.20 17.89 -2.88
C ASP A 353 -12.55 18.35 -3.46
N ASN A 354 -13.26 17.48 -4.18
CA ASN A 354 -14.62 17.76 -4.66
C ASN A 354 -15.65 17.91 -3.53
N GLN A 355 -15.36 17.39 -2.33
CA GLN A 355 -16.20 17.56 -1.14
C GLN A 355 -15.82 18.79 -0.32
N CYS A 356 -14.87 19.60 -0.78
CA CYS A 356 -14.44 20.80 -0.08
C CYS A 356 -15.54 21.88 -0.10
N LEU A 357 -15.94 22.34 1.08
CA LEU A 357 -16.88 23.46 1.26
C LEU A 357 -16.14 24.80 1.32
N PHE A 358 -14.92 24.82 1.87
CA PHE A 358 -14.17 26.04 2.10
C PHE A 358 -12.67 25.88 1.81
N TRP A 359 -12.21 26.60 0.79
CA TRP A 359 -10.82 26.59 0.32
C TRP A 359 -10.00 27.67 1.01
N SER A 360 -8.76 27.36 1.40
CA SER A 360 -7.77 28.38 1.72
C SER A 360 -7.37 29.14 0.46
N GLN A 361 -7.20 30.46 0.57
CA GLN A 361 -6.66 31.29 -0.49
C GLN A 361 -5.20 31.60 -0.19
N ALA A 362 -4.30 31.19 -1.08
CA ALA A 362 -2.91 31.64 -1.00
C ALA A 362 -2.83 33.12 -1.40
N THR A 363 -1.77 33.81 -0.98
CA THR A 363 -1.48 35.24 -1.20
C THR A 363 -1.38 35.70 -2.68
N CYS A 364 -1.83 34.89 -3.65
CA CYS A 364 -1.82 35.17 -5.09
C CYS A 364 -3.03 34.56 -5.83
N ASP A 365 -4.24 34.57 -5.25
CA ASP A 365 -5.49 34.03 -5.86
C ASP A 365 -5.43 32.55 -6.30
N ARG A 366 -4.43 31.80 -5.81
CA ARG A 366 -4.34 30.36 -6.03
C ARG A 366 -5.06 29.62 -4.91
N ARG A 367 -5.83 28.59 -5.28
CA ARG A 367 -6.48 27.67 -4.33
C ARG A 367 -5.39 26.91 -3.56
N GLY A 368 -5.42 26.99 -2.23
CA GLY A 368 -4.56 26.23 -1.33
C GLY A 368 -5.27 24.98 -0.81
N SER A 369 -4.93 24.53 0.40
CA SER A 369 -5.59 23.39 1.07
C SER A 369 -7.05 23.69 1.41
N CYS A 370 -7.88 22.65 1.44
CA CYS A 370 -9.25 22.75 1.95
C CYS A 370 -9.28 22.73 3.49
N PHE A 371 -10.03 23.63 4.11
CA PHE A 371 -10.21 23.67 5.57
C PHE A 371 -11.40 22.83 6.05
N ILE A 372 -12.50 22.84 5.30
CA ILE A 372 -13.77 22.22 5.72
C ILE A 372 -14.29 21.32 4.60
N TYR A 373 -14.53 20.05 4.91
CA TYR A 373 -15.15 19.10 4.01
C TYR A 373 -16.60 18.82 4.42
N ASN A 374 -17.42 18.40 3.45
CA ASN A 374 -18.79 18.01 3.70
C ASN A 374 -18.87 16.66 4.43
N GLY A 375 -19.16 16.68 5.73
CA GLY A 375 -19.26 15.49 6.59
C GLY A 375 -20.37 14.49 6.21
N GLU A 376 -21.39 14.91 5.46
CA GLU A 376 -22.50 14.06 5.01
C GLU A 376 -22.18 13.32 3.70
N ARG A 377 -21.53 14.00 2.75
CA ARG A 377 -21.21 13.44 1.42
C ARG A 377 -19.84 12.77 1.34
N LEU A 378 -18.91 13.15 2.20
CA LEU A 378 -17.56 12.59 2.20
C LEU A 378 -17.54 11.07 2.49
N PRO A 379 -18.23 10.53 3.51
CA PRO A 379 -18.25 9.08 3.74
C PRO A 379 -18.86 8.31 2.57
N SER A 380 -19.98 8.80 2.02
CA SER A 380 -20.70 8.13 0.94
C SER A 380 -19.91 8.10 -0.37
N THR A 381 -19.20 9.18 -0.71
CA THR A 381 -18.32 9.22 -1.88
C THR A 381 -17.07 8.38 -1.69
N LEU A 382 -16.38 8.50 -0.54
CA LEU A 382 -15.12 7.80 -0.27
C LEU A 382 -15.31 6.28 -0.19
N PHE A 383 -16.21 5.80 0.68
CA PHE A 383 -16.48 4.37 0.81
C PHE A 383 -17.28 3.81 -0.36
N GLY A 384 -18.13 4.63 -0.99
CA GLY A 384 -18.84 4.24 -2.22
C GLY A 384 -17.87 3.88 -3.35
N THR A 385 -16.86 4.72 -3.59
CA THR A 385 -15.78 4.39 -4.54
C THR A 385 -15.02 3.14 -4.12
N ALA A 386 -14.72 2.97 -2.83
CA ALA A 386 -14.03 1.78 -2.33
C ALA A 386 -14.82 0.48 -2.58
N ILE A 387 -16.14 0.52 -2.38
CA ILE A 387 -17.05 -0.61 -2.63
C ILE A 387 -17.08 -0.99 -4.12
N ILE A 388 -17.06 0.00 -5.01
CA ILE A 388 -16.98 -0.24 -6.47
C ILE A 388 -15.65 -0.90 -6.85
N ILE A 389 -14.53 -0.38 -6.34
CA ILE A 389 -13.20 -0.97 -6.58
C ILE A 389 -13.14 -2.41 -6.06
N LYS A 390 -13.70 -2.67 -4.88
CA LYS A 390 -13.84 -4.05 -4.34
C LYS A 390 -14.71 -4.94 -5.20
N ALA A 391 -15.80 -4.45 -5.75
CA ALA A 391 -16.66 -5.23 -6.64
C ALA A 391 -15.91 -5.66 -7.91
N ILE A 392 -15.07 -4.77 -8.47
CA ILE A 392 -14.18 -5.10 -9.59
C ILE A 392 -13.19 -6.20 -9.21
N SER A 393 -12.53 -6.07 -8.05
CA SER A 393 -11.61 -7.11 -7.54
C SER A 393 -12.31 -8.47 -7.36
N PHE A 394 -13.51 -8.47 -6.77
CA PHE A 394 -14.31 -9.67 -6.57
C PHE A 394 -14.68 -10.36 -7.90
N PHE A 395 -15.05 -9.57 -8.91
CA PHE A 395 -15.32 -10.08 -10.26
C PHE A 395 -14.08 -10.71 -10.91
N LEU A 396 -12.92 -10.04 -10.81
CA LEU A 396 -11.65 -10.59 -11.31
C LEU A 396 -11.26 -11.89 -10.58
N LEU A 397 -11.52 -11.99 -9.27
CA LEU A 397 -11.31 -13.20 -8.47
C LEU A 397 -12.21 -14.36 -8.92
N ILE A 398 -13.47 -14.09 -9.29
CA ILE A 398 -14.36 -15.11 -9.86
C ILE A 398 -13.82 -15.60 -11.20
N ILE A 399 -13.35 -14.70 -12.07
CA ILE A 399 -12.73 -15.07 -13.34
C ILE A 399 -11.50 -15.96 -13.09
N LEU A 400 -10.62 -15.56 -12.16
CA LEU A 400 -9.44 -16.34 -11.78
C LEU A 400 -9.83 -17.75 -11.29
N LEU A 401 -10.89 -17.85 -10.48
CA LEU A 401 -11.40 -19.13 -10.00
C LEU A 401 -11.89 -20.02 -11.15
N ILE A 402 -12.71 -19.48 -12.07
CA ILE A 402 -13.25 -20.23 -13.22
C ILE A 402 -12.11 -20.74 -14.11
N VAL A 403 -11.14 -19.89 -14.40
CA VAL A 403 -9.98 -20.21 -15.24
C VAL A 403 -9.14 -21.31 -14.59
N THR A 404 -8.88 -21.19 -13.29
CA THR A 404 -8.09 -22.17 -12.54
C THR A 404 -8.80 -23.52 -12.48
N ILE A 405 -10.12 -23.55 -12.29
CA ILE A 405 -10.92 -24.78 -12.33
C ILE A 405 -10.89 -25.41 -13.73
N ARG A 406 -11.03 -24.61 -14.80
CA ARG A 406 -10.98 -25.12 -16.17
C ARG A 406 -9.62 -25.73 -16.50
N ARG A 407 -8.52 -25.08 -16.11
CA ARG A 407 -7.17 -25.64 -16.27
C ARG A 407 -6.97 -26.93 -15.48
N HIS A 408 -7.46 -27.00 -14.24
CA HIS A 408 -7.39 -28.21 -13.41
C HIS A 408 -8.27 -29.37 -13.89
N LYS A 409 -9.29 -29.14 -14.71
CA LYS A 409 -10.10 -30.20 -15.34
C LYS A 409 -9.48 -30.73 -16.64
N ILE A 410 -8.46 -30.08 -17.19
CA ILE A 410 -7.69 -30.54 -18.35
C ILE A 410 -6.35 -31.18 -17.92
N PRO A 411 -6.33 -32.25 -17.11
CA PRO A 411 -5.20 -33.18 -17.11
C PRO A 411 -5.66 -34.57 -17.58
N ASN A 412 -4.97 -35.08 -18.61
CA ASN A 412 -5.01 -36.43 -19.21
C ASN A 412 -5.84 -36.66 -20.48
N ASP A 413 -5.55 -35.95 -21.57
CA ASP A 413 -5.78 -36.49 -22.93
C ASP A 413 -4.54 -36.42 -23.85
N PHE A 414 -3.36 -36.15 -23.27
CA PHE A 414 -2.08 -36.05 -24.00
C PHE A 414 -0.98 -37.00 -23.48
N SER A 415 -1.30 -37.95 -22.60
CA SER A 415 -0.32 -38.97 -22.14
C SER A 415 -0.15 -40.15 -23.12
N SER A 416 -0.81 -40.14 -24.27
CA SER A 416 -0.68 -41.15 -25.33
C SER A 416 0.22 -40.70 -26.49
N ARG A 417 1.33 -40.01 -26.21
CA ARG A 417 2.47 -40.00 -27.14
C ARG A 417 3.58 -40.87 -26.56
N PRO A 418 3.91 -42.02 -27.18
CA PRO A 418 5.07 -42.77 -26.78
C PRO A 418 6.33 -41.90 -26.97
N PRO A 419 7.35 -42.06 -26.11
CA PRO A 419 8.61 -41.34 -26.26
C PRO A 419 9.23 -41.63 -27.64
N PRO A 420 9.87 -40.65 -28.30
CA PRO A 420 10.60 -40.91 -29.53
C PRO A 420 11.71 -41.93 -29.25
N HIS A 421 11.72 -43.00 -30.06
CA HIS A 421 12.76 -44.02 -30.06
C HIS A 421 14.14 -43.37 -30.19
N VAL A 422 14.96 -43.50 -29.14
CA VAL A 422 16.42 -43.34 -29.22
C VAL A 422 17.00 -44.71 -29.60
N PRO A 423 17.74 -44.85 -30.71
CA PRO A 423 18.37 -46.11 -31.06
C PRO A 423 19.54 -46.37 -30.10
N SER A 424 19.43 -47.42 -29.31
CA SER A 424 20.51 -47.98 -28.50
C SER A 424 21.40 -48.87 -29.38
N THR A 425 22.60 -48.40 -29.68
CA THR A 425 23.67 -49.23 -30.24
C THR A 425 24.96 -49.03 -29.44
N LEU A 426 25.27 -49.98 -28.55
CA LEU A 426 26.47 -50.83 -28.55
C LEU A 426 26.91 -51.24 -27.12
N PRO A 427 27.42 -52.48 -26.95
CA PRO A 427 27.66 -53.11 -25.65
C PRO A 427 29.07 -52.85 -25.15
N CYS A 428 29.27 -52.79 -23.83
CA CYS A 428 30.58 -52.95 -23.21
C CYS A 428 30.65 -54.34 -22.57
N GLN A 429 31.64 -55.11 -23.03
CA GLN A 429 31.99 -56.45 -22.58
C GLN A 429 32.51 -56.43 -21.13
N GLU A 430 32.20 -57.51 -20.42
CA GLU A 430 32.96 -58.01 -19.27
C GLU A 430 34.44 -58.19 -19.63
N GLN A 431 35.35 -57.74 -18.74
CA GLN A 431 36.63 -58.43 -18.54
C GLN A 431 37.27 -58.11 -17.17
N GLU A 432 37.31 -59.16 -16.34
CA GLU A 432 38.28 -59.62 -15.32
C GLU A 432 39.24 -58.65 -14.58
N ASP A 433 39.32 -58.88 -13.26
CA ASP A 433 40.35 -58.43 -12.30
C ASP A 433 41.79 -58.79 -12.73
N PRO A 434 42.81 -58.11 -12.15
CA PRO A 434 43.59 -58.79 -11.11
C PRO A 434 44.07 -57.92 -9.92
N LEU A 435 43.97 -58.52 -8.73
CA LEU A 435 44.93 -58.63 -7.61
C LEU A 435 46.08 -57.60 -7.40
N ILE A 436 46.11 -57.12 -6.13
CA ILE A 436 47.27 -56.88 -5.22
C ILE A 436 48.15 -55.63 -5.48
N VAL A 437 48.25 -54.73 -4.49
CA VAL A 437 49.43 -54.52 -3.60
C VAL A 437 49.05 -53.58 -2.45
N SER A 438 49.58 -53.94 -1.29
CA SER A 438 49.48 -53.47 0.09
C SER A 438 50.17 -52.13 0.44
N THR A 439 49.92 -51.70 1.70
CA THR A 439 50.66 -50.72 2.56
C THR A 439 50.39 -49.24 2.26
N LEU A 440 50.03 -48.37 3.21
CA LEU A 440 50.27 -48.32 4.67
C LEU A 440 49.14 -47.54 5.35
#